data_AF-A0A0G0YQU3-F1
#
_entry.id   AF-A0A0G0YQU3-F1
#
_cell.length_a   1.000
_cell.length_b   1.000
_cell.length_c   1.000
_cell.angle_alpha   90.00
_cell.angle_beta   90.00
_cell.angle_gamma   90.00
#
_symmetry.space_group_name_H-M   'P 1'
#
loop_
_entity.id
_entity.type
_entity.pdbx_description
1 polymer ?
#
loop_
_entity_poly.entity_id
_entity_poly.type
_entity_poly.pdbx_seq_one_letter_code
_entity_poly.pdbx_strand_id
1 'polypeptide(L)'
;MPVILGSSAVAVQARAYIDKTISEFRKEANNGGYEINIDAKYIKSDKTESIVLSVYSYTGGAHGSSIYKVITVDIKNGKILALSDVIKKDQQKSFTEFVKKELNAWRYPDGGDESVVFPETVKDLTFSSFSNWSLEENENDKNLIIYFDQATIGPGVLGPVAWVLPQDKIKDFLQ
;
A
#
# COMPACT_ATOMS: atom_id res chain seq x y z
N MET A 1 14.18 -11.65 4.65
CA MET A 1 13.31 -12.22 3.59
C MET A 1 12.23 -13.06 4.23
N PRO A 2 10.96 -12.89 3.84
CA PRO A 2 9.85 -13.61 4.45
C PRO A 2 9.73 -15.01 3.84
N VAL A 3 9.32 -15.99 4.64
CA VAL A 3 8.94 -17.32 4.14
C VAL A 3 7.42 -17.34 4.01
N ILE A 4 6.91 -17.35 2.78
CA ILE A 4 5.47 -17.40 2.49
C ILE A 4 5.07 -18.84 2.15
N LEU A 5 4.29 -19.46 3.03
CA LEU A 5 3.83 -20.85 2.90
C LEU A 5 2.42 -20.93 2.29
N GLY A 6 1.99 -22.15 1.92
CA GLY A 6 0.65 -22.42 1.41
C GLY A 6 0.47 -22.15 -0.09
N SER A 7 -0.67 -22.59 -0.62
CA SER A 7 -0.99 -22.58 -2.05
C SER A 7 -2.11 -21.59 -2.41
N SER A 8 -2.51 -20.71 -1.49
CA SER A 8 -3.52 -19.69 -1.79
C SER A 8 -3.04 -18.75 -2.90
N ALA A 9 -3.98 -18.12 -3.61
CA ALA A 9 -3.66 -17.23 -4.72
C ALA A 9 -2.76 -16.08 -4.26
N VAL A 10 -3.03 -15.50 -3.08
CA VAL A 10 -2.20 -14.44 -2.52
C VAL A 10 -0.77 -14.91 -2.21
N ALA A 11 -0.61 -16.14 -1.69
CA ALA A 11 0.70 -16.70 -1.37
C ALA A 11 1.53 -16.99 -2.64
N VAL A 12 0.90 -17.55 -3.68
CA VAL A 12 1.55 -17.81 -4.98
C VAL A 12 2.02 -16.51 -5.62
N GLN A 13 1.16 -15.49 -5.65
CA GLN A 13 1.48 -14.20 -6.27
C GLN A 13 2.55 -13.43 -5.49
N ALA A 14 2.51 -13.48 -4.15
CA ALA A 14 3.51 -12.82 -3.32
C ALA A 14 4.91 -13.44 -3.52
N ARG A 15 5.01 -14.77 -3.59
CA ARG A 15 6.28 -15.46 -3.91
C ARG A 15 6.78 -15.07 -5.30
N ALA A 16 5.91 -15.09 -6.31
CA ALA A 16 6.28 -14.72 -7.67
C ALA A 16 6.80 -13.28 -7.76
N TYR A 17 6.17 -12.34 -7.03
CA TYR A 17 6.65 -10.97 -6.94
C TYR A 17 8.01 -10.89 -6.24
N ILE A 18 8.17 -11.55 -5.09
CA ILE A 18 9.45 -11.59 -4.35
C ILE A 18 10.58 -12.14 -5.24
N ASP A 19 10.37 -13.27 -5.91
CA ASP A 19 11.38 -13.90 -6.77
C ASP A 19 11.79 -12.97 -7.91
N LYS A 20 10.81 -12.30 -8.52
CA LYS A 20 11.04 -11.29 -9.56
C LYS A 20 11.86 -10.11 -9.02
N THR A 21 11.45 -9.52 -7.91
CA THR A 21 12.12 -8.36 -7.29
C THR A 21 13.56 -8.68 -6.89
N ILE A 22 13.81 -9.86 -6.29
CA ILE A 22 15.18 -10.30 -5.97
C ILE A 22 15.99 -10.47 -7.26
N SER A 23 15.40 -11.09 -8.28
CA SER A 23 16.11 -11.32 -9.54
C SER A 23 16.48 -10.01 -10.23
N GLU A 24 15.62 -9.00 -10.17
CA GLU A 24 15.88 -7.66 -10.70
C GLU A 24 16.96 -6.95 -9.89
N PHE A 25 16.83 -6.94 -8.55
CA PHE A 25 17.84 -6.37 -7.66
C PHE A 25 19.23 -6.98 -7.88
N ARG A 26 19.33 -8.30 -8.04
CA ARG A 26 20.61 -9.00 -8.30
C ARG A 26 21.27 -8.63 -9.64
N LYS A 27 20.50 -8.17 -10.63
CA LYS A 27 21.07 -7.70 -11.91
C LYS A 27 21.71 -6.32 -11.76
N GLU A 28 21.18 -5.51 -10.86
CA GLU A 28 21.69 -4.16 -10.59
C GLU A 28 22.81 -4.17 -9.54
N ALA A 29 22.83 -5.17 -8.66
CA ALA A 29 23.82 -5.33 -7.61
C ALA A 29 25.20 -5.70 -8.15
N ASN A 30 26.08 -4.70 -8.24
CA ASN A 30 27.49 -4.86 -8.61
C ASN A 30 28.38 -4.60 -7.39
N ASN A 31 29.07 -5.64 -6.91
CA ASN A 31 30.06 -5.67 -5.82
C ASN A 31 30.05 -4.54 -4.77
N GLY A 32 29.47 -4.84 -3.59
CA GLY A 32 29.73 -4.15 -2.33
C GLY A 32 28.71 -3.08 -1.95
N GLY A 33 28.10 -3.21 -0.76
CA GLY A 33 27.28 -2.16 -0.15
C GLY A 33 25.81 -2.11 -0.56
N TYR A 34 25.31 -3.06 -1.36
CA TYR A 34 23.91 -3.12 -1.79
C TYR A 34 23.09 -3.91 -0.77
N GLU A 35 21.86 -3.48 -0.53
CA GLU A 35 20.97 -4.10 0.45
C GLU A 35 19.56 -4.23 -0.11
N ILE A 36 18.91 -5.37 0.16
CA ILE A 36 17.48 -5.54 -0.05
C ILE A 36 16.87 -6.21 1.17
N ASN A 37 15.85 -5.58 1.74
CA ASN A 37 15.04 -6.14 2.81
C ASN A 37 13.59 -6.21 2.34
N ILE A 38 12.99 -7.39 2.48
CA ILE A 38 11.57 -7.58 2.20
C ILE A 38 10.93 -8.12 3.48
N ASP A 39 9.87 -7.46 3.90
CA ASP A 39 8.98 -7.87 4.96
C ASP A 39 7.59 -8.17 4.39
N ALA A 40 6.88 -9.11 5.02
CA ALA A 40 5.53 -9.49 4.61
C ALA A 40 4.57 -9.49 5.81
N LYS A 41 3.41 -8.85 5.64
CA LYS A 41 2.26 -8.92 6.57
C LYS A 41 1.10 -9.60 5.86
N TYR A 42 0.58 -10.67 6.46
CA TYR A 42 -0.68 -11.29 6.04
C TYR A 42 -1.84 -10.59 6.75
N ILE A 43 -2.86 -10.20 5.99
CA ILE A 43 -4.08 -9.57 6.50
C ILE A 43 -5.26 -10.38 5.99
N LYS A 44 -6.21 -10.68 6.87
CA LYS A 44 -7.42 -11.42 6.54
C LYS A 44 -8.64 -10.67 7.06
N SER A 45 -9.66 -10.57 6.23
CA SER A 45 -11.01 -10.12 6.57
C SER A 45 -12.03 -11.23 6.29
N ASP A 46 -13.32 -10.94 6.46
CA ASP A 46 -14.38 -11.90 6.11
C ASP A 46 -14.46 -12.20 4.61
N LYS A 47 -14.03 -11.27 3.76
CA LYS A 47 -14.17 -11.35 2.29
C LYS A 47 -12.85 -11.47 1.56
N THR A 48 -11.77 -10.94 2.13
CA THR A 48 -10.49 -10.81 1.44
C THR A 48 -9.34 -11.37 2.24
N GLU A 49 -8.35 -11.89 1.54
CA GLU A 49 -7.02 -12.11 2.10
C GLU A 49 -6.00 -11.28 1.31
N SER A 50 -5.04 -10.72 2.04
CA SER A 50 -4.03 -9.83 1.49
C SER A 50 -2.64 -10.19 2.02
N ILE A 51 -1.63 -10.02 1.17
CA ILE A 51 -0.24 -9.95 1.59
C ILE A 51 0.28 -8.57 1.22
N VAL A 52 0.73 -7.85 2.24
CA VAL A 52 1.42 -6.56 2.12
C VAL A 52 2.91 -6.85 2.19
N LEU A 53 3.63 -6.51 1.12
CA LEU A 53 5.08 -6.58 1.05
C LEU A 53 5.65 -5.17 1.22
N SER A 54 6.51 -4.99 2.22
CA SER A 54 7.33 -3.80 2.38
C SER A 54 8.71 -4.13 1.82
N VAL A 55 9.13 -3.42 0.77
CA VAL A 55 10.40 -3.68 0.08
C VAL A 55 11.29 -2.46 0.26
N TYR A 56 12.37 -2.63 1.00
CA TYR A 56 13.48 -1.68 1.05
C TYR A 56 14.59 -2.17 0.13
N SER A 57 15.15 -1.28 -0.68
CA SER A 57 16.33 -1.57 -1.49
C SER A 57 17.30 -0.40 -1.54
N TYR A 58 18.59 -0.70 -1.50
CA TYR A 58 19.68 0.24 -1.69
C TYR A 58 20.64 -0.30 -2.76
N THR A 59 20.84 0.49 -3.81
CA THR A 59 21.64 0.12 -5.00
C THR A 59 22.80 1.07 -5.28
N GLY A 60 23.40 1.65 -4.23
CA GLY A 60 24.61 2.48 -4.35
C GLY A 60 24.38 3.98 -4.56
N GLY A 61 23.14 4.47 -4.37
CA GLY A 61 22.79 5.89 -4.42
C GLY A 61 23.06 6.66 -3.12
N ALA A 62 22.48 7.86 -2.99
CA ALA A 62 22.57 8.68 -1.77
C ALA A 62 21.74 8.11 -0.61
N HIS A 63 20.65 7.40 -0.92
CA HIS A 63 19.76 6.77 0.06
C HIS A 63 19.09 5.54 -0.57
N GLY A 64 18.52 4.68 0.28
CA GLY A 64 17.65 3.58 -0.17
C GLY A 64 16.26 4.07 -0.58
N SER A 65 15.45 3.15 -1.07
CA SER A 65 14.04 3.36 -1.44
C SER A 65 13.17 2.31 -0.76
N SER A 66 12.01 2.73 -0.26
CA SER A 66 11.02 1.83 0.35
C SER A 66 9.71 1.92 -0.42
N ILE A 67 9.21 0.78 -0.88
CA ILE A 67 7.94 0.67 -1.61
C ILE A 67 7.03 -0.37 -0.97
N TYR A 68 5.74 -0.26 -1.24
CA TYR A 68 4.76 -1.29 -0.93
C TYR A 68 4.37 -2.05 -2.19
N LYS A 69 4.20 -3.37 -2.04
CA LYS A 69 3.39 -4.16 -2.96
C LYS A 69 2.30 -4.87 -2.18
N VAL A 70 1.05 -4.60 -2.54
CA VAL A 70 -0.09 -5.27 -1.92
C VAL A 70 -0.79 -6.13 -2.95
N ILE A 71 -1.09 -7.36 -2.54
CA ILE A 71 -1.89 -8.31 -3.30
C ILE A 71 -3.09 -8.63 -2.44
N THR A 72 -4.28 -8.37 -2.95
CA THR A 72 -5.55 -8.64 -2.28
C THR A 72 -6.40 -9.52 -3.17
N VAL A 73 -6.94 -10.60 -2.62
CA VAL A 73 -7.79 -11.55 -3.34
C VAL A 73 -9.10 -11.80 -2.59
N ASP A 74 -10.14 -12.18 -3.32
CA ASP A 74 -11.39 -12.70 -2.76
C ASP A 74 -11.16 -14.10 -2.16
N ILE A 75 -11.60 -14.33 -0.93
CA ILE A 75 -11.38 -15.60 -0.21
C ILE A 75 -12.14 -16.76 -0.87
N LYS A 76 -13.29 -16.51 -1.51
CA LYS A 76 -14.16 -17.58 -2.01
C LYS A 76 -13.62 -18.19 -3.30
N ASN A 77 -13.06 -17.37 -4.18
CA ASN A 77 -12.64 -17.82 -5.51
C ASN A 77 -11.16 -17.55 -5.83
N GLY A 78 -10.41 -16.89 -4.95
CA GLY A 78 -8.99 -16.58 -5.14
C GLY A 78 -8.72 -15.54 -6.23
N LYS A 79 -9.74 -14.83 -6.72
CA LYS A 79 -9.61 -13.77 -7.73
C LYS A 79 -8.88 -12.57 -7.13
N ILE A 80 -7.87 -12.07 -7.83
CA ILE A 80 -7.22 -10.79 -7.50
C ILE A 80 -8.25 -9.65 -7.63
N LEU A 81 -8.34 -8.84 -6.58
CA LEU A 81 -9.25 -7.70 -6.51
C LEU A 81 -8.52 -6.40 -6.78
N ALA A 82 -9.14 -5.54 -7.58
CA ALA A 82 -8.80 -4.12 -7.66
C ALA A 82 -9.64 -3.33 -6.65
N LEU A 83 -9.23 -2.11 -6.31
CA LEU A 83 -10.02 -1.26 -5.40
C LEU A 83 -11.42 -0.98 -5.95
N SER A 84 -11.59 -1.00 -7.27
CA SER A 84 -12.89 -0.88 -7.94
C SER A 84 -13.84 -2.06 -7.67
N ASP A 85 -13.35 -3.20 -7.20
CA ASP A 85 -14.19 -4.32 -6.75
C ASP A 85 -14.76 -4.08 -5.33
N VAL A 86 -14.32 -3.02 -4.63
CA VAL A 86 -14.75 -2.68 -3.25
C VAL A 86 -15.42 -1.30 -3.17
N ILE A 87 -14.99 -0.34 -3.99
CA ILE A 87 -15.59 1.00 -4.06
C ILE A 87 -16.63 1.06 -5.19
N LYS A 88 -17.82 1.58 -4.89
CA LYS A 88 -18.90 1.75 -5.88
C LYS A 88 -18.41 2.56 -7.07
N LYS A 89 -18.72 2.10 -8.28
CA LYS A 89 -18.22 2.68 -9.54
C LYS A 89 -18.57 4.16 -9.69
N ASP A 90 -19.77 4.55 -9.32
CA ASP A 90 -20.26 5.95 -9.37
C ASP A 90 -19.66 6.83 -8.27
N GLN A 91 -19.11 6.23 -7.21
CA GLN A 91 -18.51 6.93 -6.08
C GLN A 91 -16.98 7.04 -6.14
N GLN A 92 -16.31 6.42 -7.12
CA GLN A 92 -14.84 6.42 -7.20
C GLN A 92 -14.24 7.84 -7.23
N LYS A 93 -14.90 8.77 -7.92
CA LYS A 93 -14.49 10.19 -7.94
C LYS A 93 -14.65 10.82 -6.55
N SER A 94 -15.82 10.67 -5.93
CA SER A 94 -16.10 11.21 -4.58
C SER A 94 -15.17 10.64 -3.52
N PHE A 95 -14.89 9.33 -3.58
CA PHE A 95 -13.93 8.65 -2.73
C PHE A 95 -12.52 9.22 -2.91
N THR A 96 -12.09 9.44 -4.16
CA THR A 96 -10.77 10.03 -4.44
C THR A 96 -10.65 11.42 -3.84
N GLU A 97 -11.67 12.28 -4.01
CA GLU A 97 -11.68 13.63 -3.43
C GLU A 97 -11.72 13.60 -1.89
N PHE A 98 -12.43 12.63 -1.30
CA PHE A 98 -12.41 12.41 0.14
C PHE A 98 -11.00 12.06 0.64
N VAL A 99 -10.31 11.11 -0.01
CA VAL A 99 -8.93 10.73 0.38
C VAL A 99 -7.97 11.91 0.23
N LYS A 100 -8.07 12.68 -0.88
CA LYS A 100 -7.26 13.90 -1.07
C LYS A 100 -7.48 14.92 0.05
N LYS A 101 -8.72 15.09 0.48
CA LYS A 101 -9.07 16.00 1.57
C LYS A 101 -8.45 15.54 2.90
N GLU A 102 -8.57 14.26 3.24
CA GLU A 102 -7.97 13.71 4.48
C GLU A 102 -6.44 13.86 4.45
N LEU A 103 -5.78 13.57 3.31
CA LEU A 103 -4.33 13.74 3.16
C LEU A 103 -3.89 15.21 3.30
N ASN A 104 -4.58 16.15 2.65
CA ASN A 104 -4.27 17.58 2.76
C ASN A 104 -4.54 18.16 4.16
N ALA A 105 -5.38 17.50 4.97
CA ALA A 105 -5.61 17.89 6.36
C ALA A 105 -4.57 17.30 7.32
N TRP A 106 -3.72 16.37 6.87
CA TRP A 106 -2.72 15.74 7.72
C TRP A 106 -1.59 16.71 8.09
N ARG A 107 -1.30 16.81 9.40
CA ARG A 107 -0.27 17.66 10.00
C ARG A 107 0.68 16.84 10.86
N TYR A 108 1.89 17.36 11.06
CA TYR A 108 2.84 16.76 11.98
C TYR A 108 2.31 16.87 13.43
N PRO A 109 2.57 15.87 14.30
CA PRO A 109 2.08 15.86 15.67
C PRO A 109 2.64 16.96 16.57
N ASP A 110 3.74 17.60 16.15
CA ASP A 110 4.42 18.68 16.86
C ASP A 110 3.66 20.03 16.83
N GLY A 111 2.51 20.07 16.15
CA GLY A 111 1.59 21.20 16.18
C GLY A 111 1.88 22.29 15.15
N GLY A 112 2.77 22.02 14.19
CA GLY A 112 2.98 22.91 13.05
C GLY A 112 1.81 22.92 12.07
N ASP A 113 1.59 24.05 11.41
CA ASP A 113 0.60 24.19 10.33
C ASP A 113 1.06 23.59 8.99
N GLU A 114 2.30 23.09 8.93
CA GLU A 114 2.90 22.53 7.73
C GLU A 114 2.26 21.20 7.34
N SER A 115 1.93 21.09 6.04
CA SER A 115 1.42 19.86 5.45
C SER A 115 2.50 18.78 5.47
N VAL A 116 2.12 17.57 5.91
CA VAL A 116 2.98 16.38 5.84
C VAL A 116 3.19 15.92 4.40
N VAL A 117 2.22 16.23 3.53
CA VAL A 117 2.16 15.82 2.13
C VAL A 117 2.45 16.97 1.19
N PHE A 118 2.84 16.66 -0.05
CA PHE A 118 2.97 17.60 -1.15
C PHE A 118 1.59 17.93 -1.76
N PRO A 119 1.05 19.14 -1.58
CA PRO A 119 -0.32 19.45 -2.00
C PRO A 119 -0.56 19.28 -3.51
N GLU A 120 0.41 19.65 -4.35
CA GLU A 120 0.31 19.46 -5.81
C GLU A 120 0.29 17.97 -6.19
N THR A 121 1.08 17.12 -5.53
CA THR A 121 1.03 15.67 -5.79
C THR A 121 -0.31 15.08 -5.35
N VAL A 122 -0.84 15.50 -4.20
CA VAL A 122 -2.15 15.05 -3.72
C VAL A 122 -3.26 15.47 -4.67
N LYS A 123 -3.20 16.68 -5.22
CA LYS A 123 -4.17 17.20 -6.20
C LYS A 123 -4.24 16.32 -7.46
N ASP A 124 -3.10 15.79 -7.91
CA ASP A 124 -2.99 14.94 -9.11
C ASP A 124 -3.32 13.47 -8.87
N LEU A 125 -3.55 13.05 -7.62
CA LEU A 125 -3.98 11.68 -7.33
C LEU A 125 -5.29 11.35 -8.06
N THR A 126 -5.37 10.12 -8.56
CA THR A 126 -6.58 9.58 -9.17
C THR A 126 -6.94 8.27 -8.48
N PHE A 127 -8.09 7.70 -8.81
CA PHE A 127 -8.51 6.42 -8.20
C PHE A 127 -7.48 5.28 -8.44
N SER A 128 -6.75 5.30 -9.57
CA SER A 128 -5.71 4.30 -9.86
C SER A 128 -4.45 4.50 -9.01
N SER A 129 -4.24 5.67 -8.41
CA SER A 129 -3.14 5.91 -7.46
C SER A 129 -3.27 5.05 -6.20
N PHE A 130 -4.46 4.49 -5.91
CA PHE A 130 -4.74 3.68 -4.72
C PHE A 130 -4.70 2.17 -5.02
N SER A 131 -3.82 1.75 -5.93
CA SER A 131 -3.73 0.35 -6.39
C SER A 131 -3.19 -0.62 -5.34
N ASN A 132 -2.38 -0.14 -4.39
CA ASN A 132 -1.95 -0.91 -3.22
C ASN A 132 -2.92 -0.65 -2.07
N TRP A 133 -3.76 -1.64 -1.75
CA TRP A 133 -4.76 -1.53 -0.70
C TRP A 133 -5.07 -2.89 -0.07
N SER A 134 -5.55 -2.88 1.17
CA SER A 134 -6.07 -4.07 1.87
C SER A 134 -7.27 -3.71 2.75
N LEU A 135 -8.06 -4.71 3.11
CA LEU A 135 -9.08 -4.61 4.15
C LEU A 135 -8.59 -5.32 5.41
N GLU A 136 -8.47 -4.58 6.50
CA GLU A 136 -8.18 -5.12 7.82
C GLU A 136 -9.49 -5.12 8.63
N GLU A 137 -9.82 -6.27 9.20
CA GLU A 137 -11.02 -6.45 10.01
C GLU A 137 -10.63 -7.20 11.28
N ASN A 138 -10.91 -6.59 12.41
CA ASN A 138 -10.82 -7.20 13.73
C ASN A 138 -12.18 -7.03 14.45
N GLU A 139 -12.31 -7.54 15.69
CA GLU A 139 -13.58 -7.52 16.42
C GLU A 139 -14.20 -6.12 16.59
N ASN A 140 -13.38 -5.07 16.58
CA ASN A 140 -13.81 -3.69 16.84
C ASN A 140 -13.62 -2.73 15.66
N ASP A 141 -12.71 -3.04 14.74
CA ASP A 141 -12.32 -2.13 13.66
C ASP A 141 -12.40 -2.81 12.30
N LYS A 142 -12.94 -2.06 11.33
CA LYS A 142 -12.90 -2.39 9.91
C LYS A 142 -12.26 -1.23 9.18
N ASN A 143 -11.15 -1.49 8.51
CA ASN A 143 -10.32 -0.46 7.91
C ASN A 143 -10.01 -0.80 6.45
N LEU A 144 -10.20 0.18 5.57
CA LEU A 144 -9.51 0.19 4.28
C LEU A 144 -8.15 0.85 4.48
N ILE A 145 -7.08 0.17 4.10
CA ILE A 145 -5.73 0.73 4.17
C ILE A 145 -5.25 0.98 2.74
N ILE A 146 -4.77 2.20 2.45
CA ILE A 146 -4.13 2.56 1.18
C ILE A 146 -2.64 2.76 1.45
N TYR A 147 -1.79 2.18 0.61
CA TYR A 147 -0.34 2.21 0.80
C TYR A 147 0.32 3.09 -0.26
N PHE A 148 1.12 4.05 0.19
CA PHE A 148 1.90 4.94 -0.65
C PHE A 148 3.39 4.66 -0.47
N ASP A 149 4.09 4.56 -1.60
CA ASP A 149 5.54 4.37 -1.58
C ASP A 149 6.25 5.62 -1.02
N GLN A 150 7.47 5.43 -0.53
CA GLN A 150 8.28 6.53 -0.03
C GLN A 150 8.41 7.64 -1.08
N ALA A 151 8.38 8.89 -0.63
CA ALA A 151 8.46 10.07 -1.47
C ALA A 151 7.31 10.27 -2.49
N THR A 152 6.27 9.41 -2.47
CA THR A 152 5.14 9.52 -3.42
C THR A 152 4.22 10.68 -3.09
N ILE A 153 3.82 10.82 -1.83
CA ILE A 153 2.85 11.85 -1.41
C ILE A 153 3.46 12.92 -0.50
N GLY A 154 4.71 12.76 -0.06
CA GLY A 154 5.36 13.65 0.90
C GLY A 154 6.88 13.45 0.87
N PRO A 155 7.65 14.14 1.73
CA PRO A 155 9.11 14.08 1.69
C PRO A 155 9.65 12.69 2.05
N GLY A 156 10.85 12.35 1.58
CA GLY A 156 11.45 11.03 1.80
C GLY A 156 11.62 10.64 3.28
N VAL A 157 11.76 11.63 4.18
CA VAL A 157 11.84 11.45 5.65
C VAL A 157 10.54 10.93 6.25
N LEU A 158 9.39 11.14 5.58
CA LEU A 158 8.10 10.58 5.98
C LEU A 158 8.08 9.05 5.87
N GLY A 159 8.98 8.47 5.07
CA GLY A 159 8.95 7.06 4.73
C GLY A 159 7.76 6.69 3.84
N PRO A 160 7.56 5.40 3.58
CA PRO A 160 6.35 4.90 2.92
C PRO A 160 5.17 4.93 3.90
N VAL A 161 3.96 5.23 3.43
CA VAL A 161 2.78 5.51 4.28
C VAL A 161 1.73 4.44 4.12
N ALA A 162 1.27 3.85 5.23
CA ALA A 162 0.06 3.03 5.29
C ALA A 162 -1.09 3.89 5.85
N TRP A 163 -1.95 4.39 4.97
CA TRP A 163 -3.03 5.30 5.32
C TRP A 163 -4.30 4.54 5.69
N VAL A 164 -4.70 4.61 6.96
CA VAL A 164 -5.85 3.89 7.51
C VAL A 164 -7.13 4.72 7.36
N LEU A 165 -8.13 4.16 6.70
CA LEU A 165 -9.46 4.74 6.52
C LEU A 165 -10.49 3.86 7.26
N PRO A 166 -10.97 4.29 8.44
CA PRO A 166 -12.02 3.59 9.16
C PRO A 166 -13.29 3.47 8.31
N GLN A 167 -13.89 2.28 8.29
CA GLN A 167 -15.07 1.97 7.50
C GLN A 167 -16.20 2.98 7.75
N ASP A 168 -16.41 3.42 8.98
CA ASP A 168 -17.47 4.38 9.32
C ASP A 168 -17.35 5.71 8.56
N LYS A 169 -16.13 6.12 8.21
CA LYS A 169 -15.88 7.33 7.40
C LYS A 169 -16.13 7.11 5.90
N ILE A 170 -16.06 5.87 5.42
CA ILE A 170 -16.09 5.54 3.99
C ILE A 170 -17.26 4.65 3.57
N LYS A 171 -18.15 4.27 4.50
CA LYS A 171 -19.25 3.32 4.28
C LYS A 171 -20.13 3.66 3.08
N ASP A 172 -20.33 4.95 2.81
CA ASP A 172 -21.16 5.41 1.70
C ASP A 172 -20.52 5.12 0.32
N PHE A 173 -19.20 4.96 0.28
CA PHE A 173 -18.43 4.63 -0.92
C PHE A 173 -18.29 3.13 -1.17
N LEU A 174 -18.47 2.28 -0.17
CA LEU A 174 -18.25 0.83 -0.26
C LEU A 174 -19.43 0.09 -0.90
N GLN A 175 -19.14 -0.91 -1.75
CA GLN A 175 -20.15 -1.75 -2.40
C GLN A 175 -21.07 -2.50 -1.43
#